data_AF-A0A6L5PKQ9-F1
#
_entry.id   AF-A0A6L5PKQ9-F1
#
_cell.length_a   1.000
_cell.length_b   1.000
_cell.length_c   1.000
_cell.angle_alpha   90.00
_cell.angle_beta   90.00
_cell.angle_gamma   90.00
#
_symmetry.space_group_name_H-M   'P 1'
#
loop_
_entity.id
_entity.type
_entity.pdbx_description
1 polymer ?
#
loop_
_entity_poly.entity_id
_entity_poly.type
_entity_poly.pdbx_seq_one_letter_code
_entity_poly.pdbx_strand_id
1 'polypeptide(L)'
;MLKIVSITAAAVLSAGSANAAQFEAHIPYGDLDLSTRHGAAAFDARVNGAADRFCRSVRSIERPVCRNSFRQEALSLLPDHRRAEYARGRFAFNA
;
A
#
# COMPACT_ATOMS: atom_id res chain seq x y z
N MET A 1 23.16 8.09 46.92
CA MET A 1 21.83 7.82 46.33
C MET A 1 21.66 8.71 45.11
N LEU A 2 21.79 8.18 43.90
CA LEU A 2 21.52 8.91 42.66
C LEU A 2 20.40 8.17 41.92
N LYS A 3 19.20 8.76 41.91
CA LYS A 3 18.04 8.27 41.14
C LYS A 3 18.25 8.66 39.69
N ILE A 4 18.60 7.69 38.83
CA ILE A 4 18.62 7.90 37.39
C ILE A 4 17.17 7.79 36.90
N VAL A 5 16.59 8.93 36.60
CA VAL A 5 15.26 9.05 36.01
C VAL A 5 15.37 8.66 34.53
N SER A 6 14.77 7.53 34.18
CA SER A 6 14.49 7.15 32.79
C SER A 6 13.62 8.22 32.14
N ILE A 7 14.03 8.75 30.99
CA ILE A 7 13.15 9.46 30.08
C ILE A 7 13.24 8.80 28.71
N THR A 8 12.12 8.18 28.35
CA THR A 8 11.74 7.56 27.09
C THR A 8 11.98 8.44 25.87
N ALA A 9 12.67 7.93 24.86
CA ALA A 9 12.63 8.44 23.50
C ALA A 9 11.85 7.45 22.62
N ALA A 10 10.51 7.48 22.72
CA ALA A 10 9.66 6.88 21.69
C ALA A 10 9.64 7.85 20.51
N ALA A 11 10.63 7.73 19.62
CA ALA A 11 10.57 8.38 18.31
C ALA A 11 9.49 7.68 17.49
N VAL A 12 8.28 8.25 17.51
CA VAL A 12 7.17 7.81 16.67
C VAL A 12 7.59 8.04 15.21
N LEU A 13 7.67 6.94 14.47
CA LEU A 13 8.07 6.87 13.07
C LEU A 13 6.96 7.47 12.19
N SER A 14 6.87 8.80 12.11
CA SER A 14 5.85 9.50 11.31
C SER A 14 6.16 9.58 9.80
N ALA A 15 7.16 8.85 9.31
CA ALA A 15 7.60 8.94 7.90
C ALA A 15 6.63 8.29 6.89
N GLY A 16 5.59 7.58 7.34
CA GLY A 16 4.64 6.87 6.45
C GLY A 16 3.50 7.72 5.88
N SER A 17 3.18 8.87 6.48
CA SER A 17 1.97 9.63 6.12
C SER A 17 2.13 10.54 4.90
N ALA A 18 3.32 11.09 4.68
CA ALA A 18 3.59 11.97 3.53
C ALA A 18 3.52 11.21 2.20
N ASN A 19 3.98 9.96 2.18
CA ASN A 19 4.03 9.14 0.97
C ASN A 19 2.67 8.51 0.64
N ALA A 20 1.84 8.22 1.65
CA ALA A 20 0.49 7.71 1.45
C ALA A 20 -0.42 8.73 0.76
N ALA A 21 -0.34 10.02 1.14
CA ALA A 21 -1.14 11.08 0.52
C ALA A 21 -0.77 11.33 -0.96
N GLN A 22 0.52 11.29 -1.29
CA GLN A 22 1.01 11.42 -2.67
C GLN A 22 0.64 10.20 -3.51
N PHE A 23 0.73 9.01 -2.93
CA PHE A 23 0.33 7.77 -3.59
C PHE A 23 -1.19 7.70 -3.83
N GLU A 24 -2.00 8.11 -2.86
CA GLU A 24 -3.46 8.19 -3.00
C GLU A 24 -3.90 9.16 -4.11
N ALA A 25 -3.15 10.24 -4.32
CA ALA A 25 -3.37 11.14 -5.45
C ALA A 25 -3.14 10.48 -6.83
N HIS A 26 -2.39 9.37 -6.89
CA HIS A 26 -2.09 8.65 -8.13
C HIS A 26 -2.90 7.35 -8.28
N ILE A 27 -3.20 6.71 -7.16
CA ILE A 27 -4.02 5.50 -7.07
C ILE A 27 -5.06 5.74 -5.97
N PRO A 28 -6.18 6.40 -6.28
CA PRO A 28 -7.19 6.71 -5.27
C PRO A 28 -7.74 5.42 -4.69
N TYR A 29 -7.89 5.38 -3.37
CA TYR A 29 -8.47 4.25 -2.66
C TYR A 29 -9.39 4.68 -1.50
N GLY A 30 -9.45 5.97 -1.14
CA GLY A 30 -10.31 6.47 -0.07
C GLY A 30 -11.81 6.26 -0.31
N ASP A 31 -12.24 6.12 -1.57
CA ASP A 31 -13.62 5.80 -1.96
C ASP A 31 -13.94 4.29 -1.91
N LEU A 32 -12.94 3.44 -1.69
CA LEU A 32 -13.09 2.00 -1.70
C LEU A 32 -13.22 1.45 -0.28
N ASP A 33 -14.18 0.56 -0.08
CA ASP A 33 -14.19 -0.32 1.08
C ASP A 33 -13.26 -1.52 0.83
N LEU A 34 -11.99 -1.34 1.17
CA LEU A 34 -10.94 -2.36 1.01
C LEU A 34 -11.19 -3.63 1.84
N SER A 35 -12.07 -3.57 2.86
CA SER A 35 -12.40 -4.75 3.67
C SER A 35 -13.32 -5.74 2.94
N THR A 36 -13.92 -5.32 1.82
CA THR A 36 -14.76 -6.17 0.96
C THR A 36 -13.99 -6.72 -0.23
N ARG A 37 -14.47 -7.84 -0.77
CA ARG A 37 -13.94 -8.40 -2.03
C ARG A 37 -14.01 -7.39 -3.17
N HIS A 38 -15.13 -6.67 -3.27
CA HIS A 38 -15.36 -5.73 -4.37
C HIS A 38 -14.39 -4.55 -4.29
N GLY A 39 -14.23 -3.94 -3.12
CA GLY A 39 -13.30 -2.83 -2.94
C GLY A 39 -11.84 -3.23 -3.09
N ALA A 40 -11.44 -4.41 -2.57
CA ALA A 40 -10.09 -4.94 -2.79
C ALA A 40 -9.81 -5.22 -4.28
N ALA A 41 -10.77 -5.79 -5.01
CA ALA A 41 -10.63 -6.04 -6.45
C ALA A 41 -10.62 -4.74 -7.27
N ALA A 42 -11.40 -3.74 -6.88
CA ALA A 42 -11.37 -2.41 -7.50
C ALA A 42 -10.02 -1.73 -7.29
N PHE A 43 -9.45 -1.84 -6.10
CA PHE A 43 -8.09 -1.35 -5.82
C PHE A 43 -7.05 -2.09 -6.67
N ASP A 44 -7.13 -3.42 -6.74
CA ASP A 44 -6.25 -4.23 -7.60
C ASP A 44 -6.31 -3.80 -9.07
N ALA A 45 -7.49 -3.49 -9.58
CA ALA A 45 -7.68 -3.00 -10.95
C ALA A 45 -7.02 -1.62 -11.16
N ARG A 46 -7.15 -0.71 -10.18
CA ARG A 46 -6.50 0.62 -10.23
C ARG A 46 -4.98 0.51 -10.21
N VAL A 47 -4.43 -0.33 -9.33
CA VAL A 47 -2.99 -0.61 -9.26
C VAL A 47 -2.49 -1.20 -10.57
N ASN A 48 -3.20 -2.18 -11.14
CA ASN A 48 -2.86 -2.77 -12.43
C ASN A 48 -2.87 -1.72 -13.56
N GLY A 49 -3.89 -0.87 -13.62
CA GLY A 49 -3.96 0.20 -14.62
C GLY A 49 -2.84 1.23 -14.50
N ALA A 50 -2.43 1.56 -13.26
CA ALA A 50 -1.27 2.43 -13.01
C ALA A 50 0.05 1.75 -13.41
N ALA A 51 0.24 0.49 -13.03
CA ALA A 51 1.39 -0.32 -13.42
C ALA A 51 1.52 -0.43 -14.95
N ASP A 52 0.41 -0.52 -15.67
CA ASP A 52 0.40 -0.61 -17.13
C ASP A 52 0.90 0.65 -17.82
N ARG A 53 0.54 1.82 -17.27
CA ARG A 53 1.05 3.11 -17.72
C ARG A 53 2.52 3.26 -17.37
N PHE A 54 2.90 2.92 -16.14
CA PHE A 54 4.28 3.06 -15.64
C PHE A 54 5.25 2.14 -16.37
N CYS A 55 4.90 0.87 -16.54
CA CYS A 55 5.73 -0.15 -17.18
C CYS A 55 5.56 -0.21 -18.71
N ARG A 56 4.98 0.83 -19.34
CA ARG A 56 4.76 0.84 -20.80
C ARG A 56 6.06 0.91 -21.60
N SER A 57 7.03 1.67 -21.13
CA SER A 57 8.34 1.88 -21.80
C SER A 57 9.37 0.78 -21.49
N VAL A 58 9.07 -0.11 -20.54
CA VAL A 58 9.94 -1.22 -20.16
C VAL A 58 9.90 -2.32 -21.23
N ARG A 59 11.04 -2.96 -21.49
CA ARG A 59 11.15 -4.05 -22.47
C ARG A 59 10.15 -5.16 -22.13
N SER A 60 9.51 -5.75 -23.14
CA SER A 60 8.44 -6.74 -22.96
C SER A 60 8.79 -7.89 -21.99
N ILE A 61 10.05 -8.35 -22.02
CA ILE A 61 10.54 -9.42 -21.14
C ILE A 61 10.63 -9.00 -19.66
N GLU A 62 10.83 -7.71 -19.38
CA GLU A 62 10.96 -7.14 -18.04
C GLU A 62 9.62 -6.59 -17.50
N ARG A 63 8.60 -6.44 -18.36
CA ARG A 63 7.28 -5.91 -17.96
C ARG A 63 6.62 -6.68 -16.80
N PRO A 64 6.67 -8.02 -16.73
CA PRO A 64 6.10 -8.74 -15.59
C PRO A 64 6.78 -8.38 -14.27
N VAL A 65 8.12 -8.27 -14.28
CA VAL A 65 8.92 -7.88 -13.10
C VAL A 65 8.56 -6.45 -12.68
N CYS A 66 8.54 -5.51 -13.64
CA CYS A 66 8.15 -4.13 -13.37
C CYS A 66 6.75 -4.03 -12.75
N ARG A 67 5.76 -4.73 -13.31
CA ARG A 67 4.39 -4.74 -12.78
C ARG A 67 4.33 -5.31 -11.36
N ASN A 68 5.07 -6.37 -11.09
CA ASN A 68 5.12 -6.97 -9.76
C ASN A 68 5.77 -6.02 -8.74
N SER A 69 6.91 -5.42 -9.07
CA SER A 69 7.58 -4.44 -8.20
C SER A 69 6.69 -3.22 -7.94
N PHE A 70 6.02 -2.70 -8.96
CA PHE A 70 5.05 -1.62 -8.80
C PHE A 70 3.91 -2.00 -7.86
N ARG A 71 3.36 -3.22 -7.97
CA ARG A 71 2.32 -3.69 -7.06
C ARG A 71 2.81 -3.78 -5.62
N GLN A 72 4.02 -4.31 -5.39
CA GLN A 72 4.57 -4.41 -4.04
C GLN A 72 4.78 -3.03 -3.41
N GLU A 73 5.26 -2.07 -4.20
CA GLU A 73 5.41 -0.70 -3.72
C GLU A 73 4.05 -0.03 -3.47
N ALA A 74 3.06 -0.24 -4.34
CA ALA A 74 1.71 0.22 -4.11
C ALA A 74 1.11 -0.29 -2.79
N LEU A 75 1.45 -1.52 -2.39
CA LEU A 75 1.03 -2.11 -1.12
C LEU A 75 1.88 -1.63 0.07
N SER A 76 3.16 -1.31 -0.13
CA SER A 76 4.04 -0.78 0.90
C SER A 76 3.62 0.63 1.34
N LEU A 77 3.06 1.41 0.40
CA LEU A 77 2.60 2.79 0.60
C LEU A 77 1.21 2.90 1.22
N LEU A 78 0.44 1.81 1.29
CA LEU A 78 -0.83 1.80 2.00
C LEU A 78 -0.60 1.97 3.52
N PRO A 79 -1.36 2.84 4.20
CA PRO A 79 -1.37 2.88 5.66
C PRO A 79 -1.68 1.50 6.26
N ASP A 80 -1.08 1.16 7.40
CA ASP A 80 -1.16 -0.18 8.00
C ASP A 80 -2.60 -0.69 8.17
N HIS A 81 -3.51 0.18 8.61
CA HIS A 81 -4.93 -0.16 8.78
C HIS A 81 -5.62 -0.49 7.45
N ARG A 82 -5.34 0.28 6.38
CA ARG A 82 -5.86 0.03 5.02
C ARG A 82 -5.26 -1.24 4.43
N ARG A 83 -3.99 -1.53 4.71
CA ARG A 83 -3.34 -2.77 4.27
C ARG A 83 -3.97 -4.01 4.92
N ALA A 84 -4.34 -3.91 6.21
CA ALA A 84 -5.08 -4.97 6.91
C ALA A 84 -6.52 -5.14 6.39
N GLU A 85 -7.22 -4.05 6.07
CA GLU A 85 -8.52 -4.09 5.38
C GLU A 85 -8.41 -4.78 4.03
N TYR A 86 -7.48 -4.34 3.18
CA TYR A 86 -7.21 -4.93 1.88
C TYR A 86 -6.91 -6.43 1.97
N ALA A 87 -6.06 -6.85 2.92
CA ALA A 87 -5.78 -8.27 3.15
C ALA A 87 -7.07 -9.04 3.47
N ARG A 88 -7.91 -8.54 4.39
CA ARG A 88 -9.20 -9.16 4.69
C ARG A 88 -10.09 -9.26 3.45
N GLY A 89 -10.29 -8.16 2.72
CA GLY A 89 -11.11 -8.16 1.51
C GLY A 89 -10.60 -9.14 0.44
N ARG A 90 -9.28 -9.33 0.37
CA ARG A 90 -8.64 -10.25 -0.58
C ARG A 90 -8.73 -11.73 -0.17
N PHE A 91 -8.75 -12.02 1.13
CA PHE A 91 -8.74 -13.38 1.69
C PHE A 91 -10.09 -13.91 2.18
N ALA A 92 -11.09 -13.05 2.43
CA ALA A 92 -12.34 -13.37 3.14
C ALA A 92 -13.22 -14.51 2.57
N PHE A 93 -12.81 -15.20 1.50
CA PHE A 93 -13.55 -16.33 0.91
C PHE A 93 -12.66 -17.45 0.34
N ASN A 94 -11.38 -17.54 0.74
CA ASN A 94 -10.55 -18.73 0.47
C ASN A 94 -10.62 -19.77 1.61
N ALA A 95 -11.64 -19.68 2.46
CA ALA A 95 -11.93 -20.62 3.55
C ALA A 95 -13.33 -21.21 3.35
#